data_AF-A0A8I5KX24-F1
#
_entry.id   AF-A0A8I5KX24-F1
#
_cell.length_a   1.000
_cell.length_b   1.000
_cell.length_c   1.000
_cell.angle_alpha   90.00
_cell.angle_beta   90.00
_cell.angle_gamma   90.00
#
_symmetry.space_group_name_H-M   'P 1'
#
loop_
_entity.id
_entity.type
_entity.pdbx_description
1 polymer ?
#
loop_
_entity_poly.entity_id
_entity_poly.type
_entity_poly.pdbx_seq_one_letter_code
_entity_poly.pdbx_strand_id
1 'polypeptide(L)'
;MLIKGSRDKQKENDKLRESLSRKTVSLEHLQREYASVKEENERLQKEGSEKERHNQQLIQEVRCSGQELSRVQEEVKLRQQLLSQNDKLLQSLRVELKAYEKLDEEHRRLREASGEGWKGQDPFRDLHSLLMEIQALRLQLERSIETSSTLQSRLKEQLARGAEKAQEGALTLAVQAVSIPEVPLQPDKHDGDKYPMESDNSFDLFDSSQAVTPKSVSETPPLSGNDTDSLSCDSGSSATSTPCVSRLVTGHHLWASKNGRHVLGLIEDYEALLKQISQGQRLLAEMDIQTQEAPSSTSQELGTKGPHPAPLSKFVSSVSTAKLTLEEAYRRLKLLWRVSLPEDGQCPLHCEQIGEMKAEVTKLHKKLFEQEKKLQNTMKLLQLSKRQEKVIFDQLVVTHKILRKARGNLELRPGGAHPGTCSPSRPGS
;
A
#
# COMPACT_ATOMS: atom_id res chain seq x y z
N MET A 1 41.34 67.85 27.12
CA MET A 1 40.70 66.51 27.07
C MET A 1 39.50 66.43 26.13
N LEU A 2 38.54 67.37 26.16
CA LEU A 2 37.28 67.37 25.38
C LEU A 2 37.38 66.93 23.90
N ILE A 3 38.31 67.52 23.12
CA ILE A 3 38.45 67.24 21.67
C ILE A 3 38.73 65.76 21.37
N LYS A 4 39.47 65.07 22.25
CA LYS A 4 39.80 63.65 22.07
C LYS A 4 38.56 62.76 22.29
N GLY A 5 37.79 63.03 23.34
CA GLY A 5 36.52 62.34 23.61
C GLY A 5 35.45 62.55 22.54
N SER A 6 35.41 63.72 21.89
CA SER A 6 34.52 63.94 20.72
C SER A 6 34.93 63.08 19.52
N ARG A 7 36.24 62.99 19.23
CA ARG A 7 36.77 62.17 18.12
C ARG A 7 36.52 60.68 18.32
N ASP A 8 36.65 60.18 19.54
CA ASP A 8 36.47 58.75 19.82
C ASP A 8 34.98 58.35 19.80
N LYS A 9 34.06 59.22 20.27
CA LYS A 9 32.61 59.05 20.07
C LYS A 9 32.20 59.01 18.59
N GLN A 10 32.84 59.82 17.74
CA GLN A 10 32.57 59.80 16.29
C GLN A 10 32.95 58.44 15.68
N LYS A 11 34.17 57.94 15.97
CA LYS A 11 34.62 56.62 15.50
C LYS A 11 33.72 55.47 15.97
N GLU A 12 33.21 55.56 17.20
CA GLU A 12 32.24 54.60 17.74
C GLU A 12 30.92 54.65 16.95
N ASN A 13 30.40 55.84 16.68
CA ASN A 13 29.20 56.03 15.87
C ASN A 13 29.35 55.47 14.45
N ASP A 14 30.51 55.70 13.81
CA ASP A 14 30.80 55.19 12.48
C ASP A 14 30.92 53.65 12.46
N LYS A 15 31.58 53.05 13.47
CA LYS A 15 31.58 51.58 13.67
C LYS A 15 30.17 51.01 13.88
N LEU A 16 29.32 51.70 14.64
CA LEU A 16 27.92 51.31 14.83
C LEU A 16 27.12 51.39 13.53
N ARG A 17 27.30 52.44 12.72
CA ARG A 17 26.69 52.57 11.39
C ARG A 17 27.10 51.46 10.45
N GLU A 18 28.40 51.14 10.36
CA GLU A 18 28.86 50.00 9.58
C GLU A 18 28.30 48.66 10.10
N SER A 19 28.24 48.48 11.43
CA SER A 19 27.69 47.28 12.06
C SER A 19 26.20 47.11 11.75
N LEU A 20 25.43 48.20 11.80
CA LEU A 20 24.03 48.23 11.36
C LEU A 20 23.90 47.90 9.88
N SER A 21 24.69 48.52 9.01
CA SER A 21 24.69 48.23 7.56
C SER A 21 24.98 46.75 7.27
N ARG A 22 26.02 46.17 7.90
CA ARG A 22 26.33 44.72 7.80
C ARG A 22 25.17 43.85 8.30
N LYS A 23 24.51 44.23 9.40
CA LYS A 23 23.33 43.51 9.91
C LYS A 23 22.12 43.61 8.98
N THR A 24 21.86 44.78 8.37
CA THR A 24 20.80 44.97 7.39
C THR A 24 21.00 44.07 6.16
N VAL A 25 22.19 44.05 5.57
CA VAL A 25 22.49 43.18 4.42
C VAL A 25 22.35 41.69 4.77
N SER A 26 22.76 41.30 5.98
CA SER A 26 22.60 39.92 6.48
C SER A 26 21.12 39.55 6.69
N LEU A 27 20.30 40.45 7.24
CA LEU A 27 18.85 40.25 7.39
C LEU A 27 18.16 40.12 6.03
N GLU A 28 18.50 40.98 5.06
CA GLU A 28 17.96 40.88 3.69
C GLU A 28 18.37 39.57 2.99
N HIS A 29 19.58 39.07 3.24
CA HIS A 29 20.03 37.77 2.74
C HIS A 29 19.19 36.64 3.31
N LEU A 30 19.09 36.58 4.65
CA LEU A 30 18.34 35.54 5.36
C LEU A 30 16.84 35.58 5.01
N GLN A 31 16.28 36.77 4.77
CA GLN A 31 14.89 36.94 4.33
C GLN A 31 14.66 36.40 2.91
N ARG A 32 15.65 36.53 2.01
CA ARG A 32 15.61 35.91 0.67
C ARG A 32 15.75 34.40 0.73
N GLU A 33 16.65 33.87 1.56
CA GLU A 33 16.79 32.42 1.78
C GLU A 33 15.51 31.82 2.39
N TYR A 34 14.93 32.47 3.40
CA TYR A 34 13.66 32.06 4.00
C TYR A 34 12.52 32.00 2.96
N ALA A 35 12.42 33.01 2.07
CA ALA A 35 11.44 33.01 0.99
C ALA A 35 11.66 31.83 0.01
N SER A 36 12.91 31.56 -0.37
CA SER A 36 13.27 30.44 -1.25
C SER A 36 12.93 29.07 -0.63
N VAL A 37 13.29 28.87 0.65
CA VAL A 37 12.98 27.63 1.39
C VAL A 37 11.48 27.45 1.57
N LYS A 38 10.73 28.54 1.78
CA LYS A 38 9.26 28.50 1.86
C LYS A 38 8.63 28.05 0.53
N GLU A 39 9.05 28.63 -0.60
CA GLU A 39 8.55 28.23 -1.92
C GLU A 39 8.89 26.76 -2.24
N GLU A 40 10.09 26.31 -1.87
CA GLU A 40 10.50 24.91 -1.99
C GLU A 40 9.64 23.96 -1.13
N ASN A 41 9.34 24.33 0.11
CA ASN A 41 8.47 23.55 0.98
C ASN A 41 7.04 23.45 0.42
N GLU A 42 6.48 24.55 -0.07
CA GLU A 42 5.18 24.56 -0.76
C GLU A 42 5.16 23.70 -2.03
N ARG A 43 6.29 23.62 -2.76
CA ARG A 43 6.45 22.76 -3.94
C ARG A 43 6.52 21.29 -3.56
N LEU A 44 7.34 20.94 -2.55
CA LEU A 44 7.48 19.58 -2.04
C LEU A 44 6.17 19.06 -1.42
N GLN A 45 5.40 19.92 -0.74
CA GLN A 45 4.09 19.57 -0.21
C GLN A 45 3.09 19.20 -1.32
N LYS A 46 3.10 19.93 -2.45
CA LYS A 46 2.27 19.59 -3.62
C LYS A 46 2.69 18.26 -4.23
N GLU A 47 3.98 18.06 -4.49
CA GLU A 47 4.53 16.80 -5.01
C GLU A 47 4.21 15.61 -4.09
N GLY A 48 4.32 15.79 -2.77
CA GLY A 48 3.92 14.80 -1.78
C GLY A 48 2.43 14.44 -1.88
N SER A 49 1.54 15.44 -2.00
CA SER A 49 0.10 15.21 -2.17
C SER A 49 -0.25 14.50 -3.48
N GLU A 50 0.54 14.69 -4.53
CA GLU A 50 0.37 14.02 -5.82
C GLU A 50 0.85 12.57 -5.78
N LYS A 51 2.00 12.31 -5.17
CA LYS A 51 2.52 10.94 -4.93
C LYS A 51 1.59 10.14 -4.03
N GLU A 52 1.04 10.75 -2.98
CA GLU A 52 0.05 10.12 -2.09
C GLU A 52 -1.21 9.70 -2.86
N ARG A 53 -1.76 10.58 -3.70
CA ARG A 53 -2.92 10.28 -4.56
C ARG A 53 -2.63 9.14 -5.55
N HIS A 54 -1.45 9.14 -6.16
CA HIS A 54 -1.03 8.07 -7.07
C HIS A 54 -0.84 6.73 -6.33
N ASN A 55 -0.32 6.75 -5.10
CA ASN A 55 -0.21 5.57 -4.26
C ASN A 55 -1.60 4.99 -3.93
N GLN A 56 -2.56 5.84 -3.54
CA GLN A 56 -3.95 5.42 -3.31
C GLN A 56 -4.61 4.79 -4.55
N GLN A 57 -4.34 5.32 -5.75
CA GLN A 57 -4.78 4.73 -7.02
C GLN A 57 -4.17 3.35 -7.25
N LEU A 58 -2.84 3.20 -7.07
CA LEU A 58 -2.15 1.90 -7.18
C LEU A 58 -2.68 0.87 -6.16
N ILE A 59 -2.94 1.27 -4.91
CA ILE A 59 -3.55 0.40 -3.89
C ILE A 59 -4.94 -0.09 -4.34
N GLN A 60 -5.73 0.78 -4.98
CA GLN A 60 -7.04 0.41 -5.51
C GLN A 60 -6.91 -0.56 -6.70
N GLU A 61 -5.97 -0.33 -7.61
CA GLU A 61 -5.71 -1.20 -8.76
C GLU A 61 -5.19 -2.59 -8.34
N VAL A 62 -4.27 -2.65 -7.36
CA VAL A 62 -3.80 -3.91 -6.74
C VAL A 62 -4.94 -4.66 -6.05
N ARG A 63 -5.88 -3.94 -5.40
CA ARG A 63 -7.07 -4.56 -4.80
C ARG A 63 -8.01 -5.15 -5.86
N CYS A 64 -8.31 -4.40 -6.92
CA CYS A 64 -9.19 -4.86 -7.99
C CYS A 64 -8.58 -6.04 -8.76
N SER A 65 -7.30 -5.97 -9.12
CA SER A 65 -6.59 -7.10 -9.75
C SER A 65 -6.51 -8.34 -8.85
N GLY A 66 -6.35 -8.18 -7.54
CA GLY A 66 -6.44 -9.28 -6.58
C GLY A 66 -7.83 -9.95 -6.52
N GLN A 67 -8.90 -9.17 -6.67
CA GLN A 67 -10.28 -9.69 -6.78
C GLN A 67 -10.49 -10.45 -8.09
N GLU A 68 -10.06 -9.90 -9.22
CA GLU A 68 -10.12 -10.57 -10.53
C GLU A 68 -9.33 -11.89 -10.54
N LEU A 69 -8.12 -11.90 -9.97
CA LEU A 69 -7.31 -13.11 -9.83
C LEU A 69 -8.01 -14.18 -8.98
N SER A 70 -8.68 -13.77 -7.90
CA SER A 70 -9.45 -14.68 -7.05
C SER A 70 -10.64 -15.30 -7.82
N ARG A 71 -11.39 -14.49 -8.59
CA ARG A 71 -12.48 -14.98 -9.46
C ARG A 71 -11.98 -15.99 -10.48
N VAL A 72 -10.89 -15.66 -11.20
CA VAL A 72 -10.30 -16.56 -12.21
C VAL A 72 -9.78 -17.85 -11.56
N GLN A 73 -9.23 -17.79 -10.34
CA GLN A 73 -8.79 -18.98 -9.62
C GLN A 73 -9.95 -19.91 -9.25
N GLU A 74 -11.11 -19.38 -8.88
CA GLU A 74 -12.34 -20.16 -8.68
C GLU A 74 -12.86 -20.78 -9.99
N GLU A 75 -12.85 -20.01 -11.07
CA GLU A 75 -13.25 -20.48 -12.40
C GLU A 75 -12.35 -21.63 -12.90
N VAL A 76 -11.04 -21.56 -12.65
CA VAL A 76 -10.08 -22.64 -12.94
C VAL A 76 -10.37 -23.90 -12.09
N LYS A 77 -10.68 -23.76 -10.80
CA LYS A 77 -11.06 -24.90 -9.95
C LYS A 77 -12.33 -25.59 -10.47
N LEU A 78 -13.33 -24.81 -10.88
CA LEU A 78 -14.58 -25.33 -11.47
C LEU A 78 -14.32 -26.05 -12.80
N ARG A 79 -13.50 -25.50 -13.69
CA ARG A 79 -13.10 -26.19 -14.94
C ARG A 79 -12.33 -27.48 -14.67
N GLN A 80 -11.41 -27.47 -13.69
CA GLN A 80 -10.66 -28.67 -13.31
C GLN A 80 -11.57 -29.78 -12.76
N GLN A 81 -12.59 -29.42 -11.98
CA GLN A 81 -13.62 -30.35 -11.52
C GLN A 81 -14.42 -30.93 -12.69
N LEU A 82 -14.85 -30.09 -13.64
CA LEU A 82 -15.60 -30.51 -14.82
C LEU A 82 -14.80 -31.48 -15.70
N LEU A 83 -13.51 -31.22 -15.91
CA LEU A 83 -12.60 -32.14 -16.61
C LEU A 83 -12.53 -33.50 -15.89
N SER A 84 -12.38 -33.51 -14.57
CA SER A 84 -12.34 -34.77 -13.80
C SER A 84 -13.65 -35.57 -13.83
N GLN A 85 -14.79 -34.91 -14.07
CA GLN A 85 -16.08 -35.58 -14.30
C GLN A 85 -16.16 -36.13 -15.73
N ASN A 86 -15.66 -35.40 -16.72
CA ASN A 86 -15.59 -35.83 -18.11
C ASN A 86 -14.67 -37.06 -18.26
N ASP A 87 -13.49 -37.06 -17.63
CA ASP A 87 -12.57 -38.22 -17.63
C ASP A 87 -13.22 -39.48 -17.05
N LYS A 88 -13.99 -39.35 -15.97
CA LYS A 88 -14.77 -40.46 -15.37
C LYS A 88 -15.85 -40.96 -16.32
N LEU A 89 -16.57 -40.05 -16.99
CA LEU A 89 -17.59 -40.41 -17.98
C LEU A 89 -16.98 -41.12 -19.19
N LEU A 90 -15.89 -40.60 -19.75
CA LEU A 90 -15.13 -41.23 -20.84
C LEU A 90 -14.64 -42.62 -20.44
N GLN A 91 -14.16 -42.81 -19.21
CA GLN A 91 -13.74 -44.12 -18.72
C GLN A 91 -14.92 -45.09 -18.56
N SER A 92 -16.08 -44.62 -18.10
CA SER A 92 -17.32 -45.42 -18.04
C SER A 92 -17.76 -45.86 -19.44
N LEU A 93 -17.83 -44.93 -20.40
CA LEU A 93 -18.20 -45.21 -21.79
C LEU A 93 -17.23 -46.18 -22.47
N ARG A 94 -15.93 -46.10 -22.19
CA ARG A 94 -14.93 -47.07 -22.66
C ARG A 94 -15.13 -48.48 -22.10
N VAL A 95 -15.59 -48.61 -20.86
CA VAL A 95 -15.92 -49.92 -20.25
C VAL A 95 -17.22 -50.47 -20.83
N GLU A 96 -18.22 -49.62 -21.03
CA GLU A 96 -19.50 -49.97 -21.64
C GLU A 96 -19.34 -50.41 -23.10
N LEU A 97 -18.57 -49.69 -23.92
CA LEU A 97 -18.23 -50.10 -25.29
C LEU A 97 -17.56 -51.49 -25.32
N LYS A 98 -16.58 -51.74 -24.43
CA LYS A 98 -15.94 -53.07 -24.29
C LYS A 98 -16.90 -54.17 -23.83
N ALA A 99 -17.99 -53.82 -23.14
CA ALA A 99 -19.03 -54.78 -22.78
C ALA A 99 -19.90 -55.13 -24.00
N TYR A 100 -20.29 -54.13 -24.81
CA TYR A 100 -21.01 -54.36 -26.07
C TYR A 100 -20.17 -55.11 -27.11
N GLU A 101 -18.88 -54.80 -27.26
CA GLU A 101 -17.95 -55.54 -28.13
C GLU A 101 -17.89 -57.03 -27.76
N LYS A 102 -17.82 -57.35 -26.47
CA LYS A 102 -17.86 -58.74 -25.98
C LYS A 102 -19.21 -59.40 -26.23
N LEU A 103 -20.30 -58.67 -26.06
CA LEU A 103 -21.65 -59.20 -26.29
C LEU A 103 -21.88 -59.51 -27.77
N ASP A 104 -21.39 -58.68 -28.70
CA ASP A 104 -21.42 -58.98 -30.14
C ASP A 104 -20.58 -60.22 -30.49
N GLU A 105 -19.39 -60.34 -29.91
CA GLU A 105 -18.51 -61.49 -30.10
C GLU A 105 -19.14 -62.79 -29.58
N GLU A 106 -19.81 -62.77 -28.41
CA GLU A 106 -20.58 -63.91 -27.91
C GLU A 106 -21.83 -64.21 -28.76
N HIS A 107 -22.52 -63.20 -29.28
CA HIS A 107 -23.62 -63.40 -30.25
C HIS A 107 -23.14 -64.03 -31.56
N ARG A 108 -21.93 -63.67 -32.02
CA ARG A 108 -21.29 -64.27 -33.20
C ARG A 108 -20.95 -65.73 -32.96
N ARG A 109 -20.30 -66.04 -31.83
CA ARG A 109 -20.00 -67.43 -31.39
C ARG A 109 -21.26 -68.28 -31.24
N LEU A 110 -22.32 -67.74 -30.63
CA LEU A 110 -23.58 -68.47 -30.47
C LEU A 110 -24.25 -68.72 -31.83
N ARG A 111 -24.20 -67.76 -32.76
CA ARG A 111 -24.71 -67.92 -34.13
C ARG A 111 -23.92 -68.98 -34.92
N GLU A 112 -22.60 -69.04 -34.73
CA GLU A 112 -21.72 -70.03 -35.38
C GLU A 112 -21.84 -71.44 -34.76
N ALA A 113 -22.11 -71.54 -33.44
CA ALA A 113 -22.34 -72.79 -32.74
C ALA A 113 -23.78 -73.34 -32.91
N SER A 114 -24.76 -72.47 -33.16
CA SER A 114 -26.18 -72.80 -33.32
C SER A 114 -26.53 -73.16 -34.78
N GLY A 115 -25.82 -74.17 -35.32
CA GLY A 115 -26.03 -74.66 -36.69
C GLY A 115 -27.42 -75.28 -36.92
N GLU A 116 -28.05 -75.82 -35.87
CA GLU A 116 -29.41 -76.35 -35.92
C GLU A 116 -30.26 -75.96 -34.69
N GLY A 117 -31.46 -75.43 -34.96
CA GLY A 117 -32.67 -75.78 -34.21
C GLY A 117 -32.86 -75.28 -32.77
N TRP A 118 -32.88 -73.97 -32.53
CA TRP A 118 -33.37 -73.43 -31.24
C TRP A 118 -34.82 -72.93 -31.34
N LYS A 119 -35.75 -73.81 -30.96
CA LYS A 119 -37.17 -73.48 -30.73
C LYS A 119 -37.52 -73.68 -29.25
N GLY A 120 -36.92 -72.84 -28.40
CA GLY A 120 -37.18 -72.71 -26.95
C GLY A 120 -37.50 -71.25 -26.62
N GLN A 121 -38.20 -71.01 -25.51
CA GLN A 121 -38.84 -69.71 -25.23
C GLN A 121 -37.88 -68.51 -25.32
N ASP A 122 -38.36 -67.46 -25.99
CA ASP A 122 -37.68 -66.24 -26.42
C ASP A 122 -37.19 -65.36 -25.25
N PRO A 123 -35.92 -65.50 -24.79
CA PRO A 123 -35.43 -64.81 -23.58
C PRO A 123 -35.28 -63.29 -23.80
N PHE A 124 -35.29 -62.87 -25.07
CA PHE A 124 -35.21 -61.47 -25.46
C PHE A 124 -36.47 -60.69 -25.10
N ARG A 125 -37.63 -61.36 -24.94
CA ARG A 125 -38.90 -60.73 -24.56
C ARG A 125 -38.90 -60.25 -23.11
N ASP A 126 -38.41 -61.10 -22.21
CA ASP A 126 -38.29 -60.77 -20.78
C ASP A 126 -37.21 -59.71 -20.55
N LEU A 127 -36.07 -59.83 -21.26
CA LEU A 127 -35.03 -58.79 -21.25
C LEU A 127 -35.53 -57.45 -21.82
N HIS A 128 -36.33 -57.46 -22.88
CA HIS A 128 -36.93 -56.23 -23.43
C HIS A 128 -37.91 -55.60 -22.44
N SER A 129 -38.75 -56.40 -21.77
CA SER A 129 -39.63 -55.92 -20.70
C SER A 129 -38.84 -55.26 -19.56
N LEU A 130 -37.77 -55.91 -19.10
CA LEU A 130 -36.89 -55.38 -18.05
C LEU A 130 -36.18 -54.10 -18.47
N LEU A 131 -35.71 -54.00 -19.73
CA LEU A 131 -35.10 -52.78 -20.25
C LEU A 131 -36.09 -51.62 -20.34
N MET A 132 -37.34 -51.88 -20.74
CA MET A 132 -38.42 -50.87 -20.74
C MET A 132 -38.74 -50.40 -19.32
N GLU A 133 -38.75 -51.31 -18.34
CA GLU A 133 -38.96 -50.96 -16.92
C GLU A 133 -37.79 -50.13 -16.36
N ILE A 134 -36.54 -50.50 -16.65
CA ILE A 134 -35.35 -49.73 -16.28
C ILE A 134 -35.38 -48.33 -16.91
N GLN A 135 -35.81 -48.20 -18.17
CA GLN A 135 -35.98 -46.89 -18.82
C GLN A 135 -37.09 -46.06 -18.16
N ALA A 136 -38.23 -46.66 -17.83
CA ALA A 136 -39.32 -45.97 -17.13
C ALA A 136 -38.89 -45.47 -15.73
N LEU A 137 -38.16 -46.30 -14.97
CA LEU A 137 -37.63 -45.94 -13.65
C LEU A 137 -36.57 -44.83 -13.73
N ARG A 138 -35.69 -44.84 -14.75
CA ARG A 138 -34.74 -43.73 -14.99
C ARG A 138 -35.48 -42.42 -15.26
N LEU A 139 -36.49 -42.44 -16.15
CA LEU A 139 -37.30 -41.27 -16.49
C LEU A 139 -38.10 -40.74 -15.27
N GLN A 140 -38.52 -41.61 -14.37
CA GLN A 140 -39.13 -41.22 -13.09
C GLN A 140 -38.12 -40.58 -12.13
N LEU A 141 -36.90 -41.13 -12.05
CA LEU A 141 -35.83 -40.58 -11.22
C LEU A 141 -35.36 -39.20 -11.73
N GLU A 142 -35.23 -39.03 -13.04
CA GLU A 142 -34.89 -37.73 -13.66
C GLU A 142 -35.93 -36.66 -13.31
N ARG A 143 -37.23 -36.95 -13.43
CA ARG A 143 -38.32 -36.05 -13.00
C ARG A 143 -38.27 -35.76 -11.49
N SER A 144 -37.87 -36.72 -10.66
CA SER A 144 -37.69 -36.52 -9.22
C SER A 144 -36.50 -35.62 -8.90
N ILE A 145 -35.39 -35.74 -9.65
CA ILE A 145 -34.22 -34.87 -9.53
C ILE A 145 -34.54 -33.46 -10.02
N GLU A 146 -35.26 -33.31 -11.13
CA GLU A 146 -35.66 -32.01 -11.70
C GLU A 146 -36.62 -31.25 -10.75
N THR A 147 -37.62 -31.94 -10.19
CA THR A 147 -38.51 -31.36 -9.16
C THR A 147 -37.75 -31.02 -7.87
N SER A 148 -36.85 -31.88 -7.40
CA SER A 148 -35.99 -31.62 -6.23
C SER A 148 -35.07 -30.41 -6.44
N SER A 149 -34.41 -30.31 -7.60
CA SER A 149 -33.54 -29.18 -7.93
C SER A 149 -34.31 -27.86 -8.06
N THR A 150 -35.54 -27.90 -8.60
CA THR A 150 -36.45 -26.74 -8.65
C THR A 150 -36.84 -26.27 -7.26
N LEU A 151 -37.14 -27.20 -6.34
CA LEU A 151 -37.44 -26.88 -4.93
C LEU A 151 -36.21 -26.31 -4.20
N GLN A 152 -35.01 -26.88 -4.42
CA GLN A 152 -33.77 -26.35 -3.87
C GLN A 152 -33.45 -24.94 -4.39
N SER A 153 -33.72 -24.67 -5.67
CA SER A 153 -33.55 -23.33 -6.26
C SER A 153 -34.49 -22.31 -5.61
N ARG A 154 -35.79 -22.65 -5.46
CA ARG A 154 -36.77 -21.81 -4.76
C ARG A 154 -36.41 -21.56 -3.29
N LEU A 155 -35.92 -22.57 -2.57
CA LEU A 155 -35.44 -22.40 -1.19
C LEU A 155 -34.24 -21.46 -1.10
N LYS A 156 -33.26 -21.59 -2.01
CA LYS A 156 -32.11 -20.66 -2.09
C LYS A 156 -32.55 -19.24 -2.40
N GLU A 157 -33.50 -19.05 -3.32
CA GLU A 157 -34.06 -17.72 -3.63
C GLU A 157 -34.77 -17.12 -2.41
N GLN A 158 -35.57 -17.90 -1.66
CA GLN A 158 -36.23 -17.40 -0.46
C GLN A 158 -35.25 -17.06 0.67
N LEU A 159 -34.16 -17.82 0.83
CA LEU A 159 -33.11 -17.49 1.79
C LEU A 159 -32.35 -16.22 1.40
N ALA A 160 -32.01 -16.03 0.12
CA ALA A 160 -31.39 -14.80 -0.38
C ALA A 160 -32.31 -13.58 -0.17
N ARG A 161 -33.58 -13.68 -0.60
CA ARG A 161 -34.60 -12.64 -0.43
C ARG A 161 -34.93 -12.36 1.05
N GLY A 162 -34.75 -13.34 1.92
CA GLY A 162 -34.86 -13.18 3.39
C GLY A 162 -33.67 -12.43 3.98
N ALA A 163 -32.45 -12.72 3.53
CA ALA A 163 -31.24 -12.01 3.94
C ALA A 163 -31.26 -10.54 3.49
N GLU A 164 -31.68 -10.26 2.25
CA GLU A 164 -31.86 -8.89 1.74
C GLU A 164 -32.85 -8.08 2.61
N LYS A 165 -34.01 -8.65 2.92
CA LYS A 165 -35.01 -8.00 3.79
C LYS A 165 -34.52 -7.77 5.23
N ALA A 166 -33.75 -8.70 5.79
CA ALA A 166 -33.16 -8.53 7.11
C ALA A 166 -32.11 -7.40 7.13
N GLN A 167 -31.32 -7.29 6.06
CA GLN A 167 -30.32 -6.23 5.89
C GLN A 167 -30.97 -4.85 5.64
N GLU A 168 -32.05 -4.79 4.86
CA GLU A 168 -32.85 -3.57 4.64
C GLU A 168 -33.56 -3.10 5.93
N GLY A 169 -34.08 -4.04 6.74
CA GLY A 169 -34.62 -3.74 8.07
C GLY A 169 -33.57 -3.19 9.05
N ALA A 170 -32.36 -3.76 9.04
CA ALA A 170 -31.24 -3.27 9.87
C ALA A 170 -30.78 -1.87 9.45
N LEU A 171 -30.72 -1.57 8.14
CA LEU A 171 -30.42 -0.23 7.63
C LEU A 171 -31.50 0.79 8.01
N THR A 172 -32.77 0.39 7.99
CA THR A 172 -33.89 1.27 8.37
C THR A 172 -33.82 1.66 9.86
N LEU A 173 -33.49 0.71 10.75
CA LEU A 173 -33.25 0.97 12.17
C LEU A 173 -32.03 1.89 12.41
N ALA A 174 -30.95 1.72 11.63
CA ALA A 174 -29.77 2.56 11.74
C ALA A 174 -30.04 4.02 11.34
N VAL A 175 -30.84 4.27 10.28
CA VAL A 175 -31.23 5.63 9.88
C VAL A 175 -32.12 6.31 10.92
N GLN A 176 -33.02 5.55 11.56
CA GLN A 176 -33.89 6.08 12.61
C GLN A 176 -33.13 6.43 13.91
N ALA A 177 -32.02 5.75 14.20
CA ALA A 177 -31.15 6.03 15.35
C ALA A 177 -30.25 7.27 15.19
N VAL A 178 -30.10 7.81 13.97
CA VAL A 178 -29.27 9.00 13.68
C VAL A 178 -30.08 10.30 13.72
N SER A 179 -31.41 10.23 13.85
CA SER A 179 -32.31 11.39 13.77
C SER A 179 -32.88 11.80 15.14
N ILE A 180 -32.08 12.46 15.97
CA ILE A 180 -32.58 13.25 17.13
C ILE A 180 -32.01 14.68 17.04
N PRO A 181 -32.80 15.75 17.27
CA PRO A 181 -32.43 17.09 16.83
C PRO A 181 -31.46 17.83 17.75
N GLU A 182 -30.61 18.65 17.14
CA GLU A 182 -29.70 19.59 17.79
C GLU A 182 -30.48 20.74 18.47
N VAL A 183 -30.26 20.96 19.77
CA VAL A 183 -30.83 22.07 20.54
C VAL A 183 -29.70 23.04 20.93
N PRO A 184 -29.62 24.24 20.33
CA PRO A 184 -28.56 25.21 20.62
C PRO A 184 -28.99 26.29 21.63
N LEU A 185 -28.12 26.64 22.59
CA LEU A 185 -28.09 27.90 23.39
C LEU A 185 -26.77 27.89 24.19
N GLN A 186 -25.75 28.67 23.79
CA GLN A 186 -25.37 30.02 24.27
C GLN A 186 -24.75 30.08 25.70
N PRO A 187 -23.63 30.81 25.91
CA PRO A 187 -22.92 30.88 27.19
C PRO A 187 -23.29 32.12 28.02
N ASP A 188 -23.14 32.06 29.34
CA ASP A 188 -23.15 33.25 30.22
C ASP A 188 -22.17 33.13 31.39
N LYS A 189 -21.84 34.26 32.03
CA LYS A 189 -20.75 34.43 33.01
C LYS A 189 -21.21 34.95 34.37
N HIS A 190 -20.32 34.80 35.38
CA HIS A 190 -20.33 35.46 36.70
C HIS A 190 -21.52 35.04 37.61
N ASP A 191 -21.48 35.12 38.95
CA ASP A 191 -20.48 35.64 39.91
C ASP A 191 -20.63 34.96 41.30
N GLY A 192 -19.69 35.21 42.24
CA GLY A 192 -20.04 35.38 43.67
C GLY A 192 -20.05 34.20 44.66
N ASP A 193 -18.86 33.86 45.17
CA ASP A 193 -18.51 33.64 46.59
C ASP A 193 -19.47 32.96 47.62
N LYS A 194 -19.02 31.80 48.17
CA LYS A 194 -18.59 31.70 49.59
C LYS A 194 -17.95 30.34 49.97
N TYR A 195 -16.70 30.39 50.43
CA TYR A 195 -16.04 29.35 51.25
C TYR A 195 -16.18 29.69 52.76
N PRO A 196 -15.82 28.79 53.71
CA PRO A 196 -14.42 28.74 54.18
C PRO A 196 -13.86 27.34 54.60
N MET A 197 -12.53 27.18 54.41
CA MET A 197 -11.54 26.44 55.26
C MET A 197 -11.71 24.91 55.50
N GLU A 198 -10.68 24.07 55.70
CA GLU A 198 -9.19 24.07 55.78
C GLU A 198 -8.77 22.59 55.49
N SER A 199 -7.55 22.15 55.11
CA SER A 199 -6.16 22.60 55.28
C SER A 199 -5.30 22.24 54.03
N ASP A 200 -4.37 23.06 53.53
CA ASP A 200 -2.99 23.29 54.02
C ASP A 200 -2.03 22.06 53.89
N ASN A 201 -0.80 22.13 53.35
CA ASN A 201 -0.17 23.08 52.41
C ASN A 201 1.20 22.56 51.88
N SER A 202 1.88 23.36 51.04
CA SER A 202 3.33 23.33 50.66
C SER A 202 3.76 22.45 49.48
N PHE A 203 4.78 22.81 48.67
CA PHE A 203 5.16 24.00 47.85
C PHE A 203 6.53 23.67 47.17
N ASP A 204 7.02 24.57 46.30
CA ASP A 204 8.34 24.61 45.61
C ASP A 204 8.55 23.62 44.45
N LEU A 205 8.82 23.99 43.18
CA LEU A 205 9.25 25.20 42.43
C LEU A 205 10.76 25.40 42.20
N PHE A 206 11.07 25.76 40.94
CA PHE A 206 12.36 26.12 40.30
C PHE A 206 13.42 24.99 40.06
N ASP A 207 14.43 25.14 39.20
CA ASP A 207 14.55 25.62 37.79
C ASP A 207 16.05 25.56 37.36
N SER A 208 16.29 25.35 36.06
CA SER A 208 17.41 25.86 35.26
C SER A 208 18.88 25.41 35.43
N SER A 209 19.55 25.40 34.26
CA SER A 209 21.01 25.42 33.99
C SER A 209 21.77 24.09 34.18
N GLN A 210 22.82 23.76 33.40
CA GLN A 210 23.62 24.58 32.48
C GLN A 210 24.20 23.75 31.30
N ALA A 211 24.70 24.43 30.26
CA ALA A 211 25.14 23.83 28.99
C ALA A 211 26.66 23.57 28.88
N VAL A 212 27.04 22.59 28.04
CA VAL A 212 28.33 22.56 27.31
C VAL A 212 28.14 21.96 25.90
N THR A 213 28.72 22.62 24.91
CA THR A 213 29.14 22.08 23.59
C THR A 213 30.66 22.36 23.47
N PRO A 214 31.51 21.76 22.59
CA PRO A 214 31.18 21.45 21.17
C PRO A 214 32.05 20.37 20.44
N LYS A 215 31.91 20.28 19.09
CA LYS A 215 32.91 19.83 18.08
C LYS A 215 33.45 18.38 18.15
N SER A 216 34.00 17.74 17.10
CA SER A 216 33.90 17.84 15.63
C SER A 216 34.72 16.68 15.01
N VAL A 217 34.67 16.56 13.68
CA VAL A 217 35.64 15.89 12.78
C VAL A 217 35.37 14.41 12.45
N SER A 218 35.39 14.19 11.14
CA SER A 218 35.24 12.97 10.35
C SER A 218 36.56 12.24 10.11
N GLU A 219 36.54 10.91 9.93
CA GLU A 219 37.54 10.20 9.11
C GLU A 219 37.05 8.81 8.62
N THR A 220 37.66 8.32 7.53
CA THR A 220 37.46 7.00 6.88
C THR A 220 38.78 6.58 6.18
N PRO A 221 39.01 5.31 5.77
CA PRO A 221 38.40 4.03 6.19
C PRO A 221 39.42 3.21 7.03
N PRO A 222 40.25 2.22 6.59
CA PRO A 222 40.32 1.37 5.38
C PRO A 222 39.89 -0.10 5.63
N LEU A 223 40.40 -1.05 4.82
CA LEU A 223 40.20 -2.52 4.90
C LEU A 223 41.36 -3.22 5.62
N SER A 224 41.09 -4.38 6.25
CA SER A 224 42.08 -5.46 6.45
C SER A 224 41.33 -6.79 6.56
N GLY A 225 41.86 -7.86 5.94
CA GLY A 225 41.23 -9.18 5.96
C GLY A 225 42.21 -10.28 6.35
N ASN A 226 41.66 -11.42 6.75
CA ASN A 226 42.36 -12.69 6.86
C ASN A 226 41.36 -13.84 6.97
N ASP A 227 41.56 -14.86 6.13
CA ASP A 227 40.89 -16.16 6.21
C ASP A 227 41.34 -16.93 7.47
N THR A 228 40.49 -17.79 8.02
CA THR A 228 40.70 -19.26 8.05
C THR A 228 39.63 -20.01 8.85
N ASP A 229 39.29 -21.18 8.33
CA ASP A 229 38.85 -22.40 9.03
C ASP A 229 37.67 -22.35 10.01
N SER A 230 36.58 -22.99 9.58
CA SER A 230 35.71 -23.76 10.47
C SER A 230 35.39 -25.10 9.81
N LEU A 231 36.14 -26.11 10.26
CA LEU A 231 36.05 -27.51 9.88
C LEU A 231 34.75 -28.15 10.42
N SER A 232 34.41 -29.31 9.84
CA SER A 232 33.65 -30.39 10.52
C SER A 232 32.14 -30.13 10.76
N CYS A 233 31.25 -31.12 10.73
CA CYS A 233 31.43 -32.56 10.55
C CYS A 233 30.19 -33.18 9.84
N ASP A 234 30.35 -34.38 9.29
CA ASP A 234 29.34 -35.11 8.53
C ASP A 234 28.29 -35.86 9.40
N SER A 235 27.30 -36.42 8.68
CA SER A 235 26.52 -37.63 9.03
C SER A 235 25.33 -37.51 9.99
N GLY A 236 24.18 -37.17 9.41
CA GLY A 236 23.17 -38.19 9.05
C GLY A 236 22.31 -38.84 10.14
N SER A 237 20.98 -38.63 10.04
CA SER A 237 20.01 -39.68 10.41
C SER A 237 18.65 -39.50 9.72
N SER A 238 18.26 -40.56 9.01
CA SER A 238 16.90 -41.09 8.76
C SER A 238 15.79 -40.24 8.14
N ALA A 239 14.85 -40.97 7.54
CA ALA A 239 13.75 -40.46 6.72
C ALA A 239 12.42 -40.31 7.49
N THR A 240 11.36 -39.99 6.75
CA THR A 240 9.94 -39.95 7.15
C THR A 240 9.50 -38.78 8.05
N SER A 241 9.08 -37.69 7.42
CA SER A 241 7.87 -36.99 7.85
C SER A 241 7.11 -36.39 6.66
N THR A 242 5.80 -36.56 6.73
CA THR A 242 4.72 -36.14 5.83
C THR A 242 4.88 -34.72 5.25
N PRO A 243 4.49 -34.46 3.99
CA PRO A 243 4.49 -33.09 3.45
C PRO A 243 3.42 -32.24 4.15
N CYS A 244 3.84 -31.35 5.04
CA CYS A 244 2.97 -30.34 5.63
C CYS A 244 2.47 -29.38 4.54
N VAL A 245 1.15 -29.33 4.35
CA VAL A 245 0.48 -28.47 3.37
C VAL A 245 0.44 -27.02 3.88
N SER A 246 1.57 -26.33 3.76
CA SER A 246 1.72 -24.93 4.14
C SER A 246 1.47 -23.98 2.96
N ARG A 247 0.19 -23.79 2.60
CA ARG A 247 -0.37 -22.64 1.85
C ARG A 247 0.60 -21.99 0.82
N LEU A 248 1.08 -22.75 -0.17
CA LEU A 248 1.96 -22.20 -1.22
C LEU A 248 1.20 -21.25 -2.15
N VAL A 249 1.69 -20.02 -2.27
CA VAL A 249 1.51 -19.22 -3.49
C VAL A 249 2.38 -19.87 -4.57
N THR A 250 1.73 -20.29 -5.66
CA THR A 250 2.35 -21.08 -6.73
C THR A 250 3.34 -20.23 -7.53
N GLY A 251 4.64 -20.26 -7.17
CA GLY A 251 5.70 -19.59 -7.94
C GLY A 251 7.01 -19.30 -7.19
N HIS A 252 7.00 -19.18 -5.86
CA HIS A 252 8.12 -18.59 -5.10
C HIS A 252 9.31 -19.51 -4.77
N HIS A 253 9.60 -20.54 -5.59
CA HIS A 253 10.66 -21.51 -5.30
C HIS A 253 11.71 -21.72 -6.40
N LEU A 254 11.67 -20.97 -7.52
CA LEU A 254 12.67 -21.14 -8.60
C LEU A 254 14.11 -20.75 -8.19
N TRP A 255 14.30 -19.91 -7.17
CA TRP A 255 15.61 -19.44 -6.72
C TRP A 255 15.99 -19.90 -5.30
N ALA A 256 15.11 -20.65 -4.63
CA ALA A 256 15.35 -21.15 -3.28
C ALA A 256 16.42 -22.26 -3.31
N SER A 257 17.54 -22.04 -2.61
CA SER A 257 18.70 -22.94 -2.63
C SER A 257 19.27 -23.10 -1.23
N LYS A 258 19.49 -24.34 -0.79
CA LYS A 258 20.13 -24.65 0.51
C LYS A 258 21.52 -24.00 0.64
N ASN A 259 22.21 -23.83 -0.49
CA ASN A 259 23.54 -23.23 -0.60
C ASN A 259 23.49 -21.74 -1.00
N GLY A 260 22.30 -21.12 -1.00
CA GLY A 260 22.13 -19.71 -1.35
C GLY A 260 22.91 -18.76 -0.44
N ARG A 261 23.65 -17.82 -1.04
CA ARG A 261 24.42 -16.80 -0.32
C ARG A 261 23.55 -15.66 0.24
N HIS A 262 22.35 -15.47 -0.31
CA HIS A 262 21.42 -14.42 0.11
C HIS A 262 20.25 -15.00 0.90
N VAL A 263 19.59 -14.18 1.70
CA VAL A 263 18.38 -14.56 2.45
C VAL A 263 17.25 -13.63 2.03
N LEU A 264 16.09 -14.19 1.67
CA LEU A 264 14.86 -13.45 1.38
C LEU A 264 13.77 -13.80 2.41
N GLY A 265 12.95 -12.81 2.74
CA GLY A 265 11.73 -12.95 3.53
C GLY A 265 11.04 -11.61 3.66
N LEU A 266 9.97 -11.55 4.45
CA LEU A 266 9.26 -10.31 4.74
C LEU A 266 10.08 -9.43 5.68
N ILE A 267 10.02 -8.11 5.50
CA ILE A 267 10.78 -7.16 6.34
C ILE A 267 10.26 -7.18 7.78
N GLU A 268 8.96 -7.39 7.95
CA GLU A 268 8.26 -7.52 9.21
C GLU A 268 8.74 -8.75 10.02
N ASP A 269 9.00 -9.87 9.33
CA ASP A 269 9.54 -11.08 9.96
C ASP A 269 10.99 -10.90 10.40
N TYR A 270 11.79 -10.19 9.60
CA TYR A 270 13.17 -9.81 9.95
C TYR A 270 13.23 -8.86 11.15
N GLU A 271 12.42 -7.79 11.16
CA GLU A 271 12.33 -6.87 12.31
C GLU A 271 11.86 -7.58 13.58
N ALA A 272 10.88 -8.48 13.46
CA ALA A 272 10.40 -9.24 14.60
C ALA A 272 11.45 -10.26 15.11
N LEU A 273 12.23 -10.87 14.21
CA LEU A 273 13.38 -11.70 14.57
C LEU A 273 14.46 -10.89 15.31
N LEU A 274 14.80 -9.69 14.83
CA LEU A 274 15.72 -8.79 15.53
C LEU A 274 15.22 -8.47 16.95
N LYS A 275 13.95 -8.10 17.09
CA LYS A 275 13.32 -7.83 18.40
C LYS A 275 13.40 -9.04 19.34
N GLN A 276 13.19 -10.26 18.84
CA GLN A 276 13.34 -11.49 19.63
C GLN A 276 14.80 -11.74 20.05
N ILE A 277 15.76 -11.56 19.14
CA ILE A 277 17.20 -11.72 19.45
C ILE A 277 17.64 -10.70 20.51
N SER A 278 17.28 -9.42 20.37
CA SER A 278 17.60 -8.38 21.37
C SER A 278 16.87 -8.56 22.70
N GLN A 279 15.70 -9.22 22.72
CA GLN A 279 15.04 -9.64 23.96
C GLN A 279 15.83 -10.80 24.62
N GLY A 280 16.24 -11.80 23.84
CA GLY A 280 17.07 -12.91 24.31
C GLY A 280 18.41 -12.45 24.88
N GLN A 281 19.10 -11.52 24.21
CA GLN A 281 20.36 -10.93 24.69
C GLN A 281 20.20 -10.25 26.06
N ARG A 282 19.12 -9.48 26.27
CA ARG A 282 18.84 -8.85 27.57
C ARG A 282 18.52 -9.88 28.66
N LEU A 283 17.77 -10.94 28.32
CA LEU A 283 17.49 -12.03 29.26
C LEU A 283 18.76 -12.80 29.64
N LEU A 284 19.69 -13.00 28.71
CA LEU A 284 20.98 -13.64 28.98
C LEU A 284 21.89 -12.77 29.87
N ALA A 285 21.92 -11.45 29.66
CA ALA A 285 22.65 -10.53 30.53
C ALA A 285 22.08 -10.50 31.96
N GLU A 286 20.75 -10.49 32.10
CA GLU A 286 20.05 -10.62 33.39
C GLU A 286 20.37 -11.97 34.08
N MET A 287 20.41 -13.07 33.32
CA MET A 287 20.80 -14.38 33.85
C MET A 287 22.28 -14.44 34.29
N ASP A 288 23.18 -13.76 33.58
CA ASP A 288 24.60 -13.65 33.94
C ASP A 288 24.76 -12.89 35.26
N ILE A 289 24.09 -11.75 35.41
CA ILE A 289 24.03 -11.00 36.69
C ILE A 289 23.50 -11.89 37.81
N GLN A 290 22.36 -12.59 37.62
CA GLN A 290 21.80 -13.52 38.61
C GLN A 290 22.74 -14.69 38.96
N THR A 291 23.65 -15.06 38.06
CA THR A 291 24.67 -16.10 38.30
C THR A 291 25.88 -15.55 39.06
N GLN A 292 26.28 -14.30 38.78
CA GLN A 292 27.35 -13.59 39.49
C GLN A 292 26.92 -13.11 40.90
N GLU A 293 25.63 -12.85 41.11
CA GLU A 293 25.04 -12.54 42.42
C GLU A 293 24.83 -13.78 43.31
N ALA A 294 25.04 -15.00 42.77
CA ALA A 294 25.13 -16.19 43.62
C ALA A 294 26.37 -16.04 44.53
N PRO A 295 26.26 -16.28 45.85
CA PRO A 295 27.21 -15.75 46.81
C PRO A 295 28.62 -16.31 46.60
N SER A 296 29.54 -15.44 46.17
CA SER A 296 30.98 -15.68 46.27
C SER A 296 31.31 -15.98 47.73
N SER A 297 31.76 -17.20 48.01
CA SER A 297 31.90 -17.74 49.35
C SER A 297 33.05 -17.07 50.14
N THR A 298 32.79 -15.91 50.73
CA THR A 298 33.67 -15.29 51.74
C THR A 298 32.89 -14.39 52.69
N SER A 299 32.22 -15.00 53.68
CA SER A 299 31.95 -14.43 55.02
C SER A 299 31.17 -15.45 55.84
N GLN A 300 31.87 -16.11 56.75
CA GLN A 300 31.30 -16.96 57.79
C GLN A 300 30.73 -16.06 58.89
N GLU A 301 29.41 -16.01 59.10
CA GLU A 301 28.88 -15.76 60.44
C GLU A 301 27.48 -16.37 60.67
N LEU A 302 27.13 -16.51 61.95
CA LEU A 302 26.25 -17.54 62.47
C LEU A 302 24.88 -16.95 62.86
N GLY A 303 23.74 -17.48 62.38
CA GLY A 303 22.45 -17.10 62.95
C GLY A 303 21.17 -17.41 62.17
N THR A 304 20.56 -18.56 62.46
CA THR A 304 19.09 -18.81 62.51
C THR A 304 18.14 -18.39 61.37
N LYS A 305 17.43 -19.41 60.87
CA LYS A 305 16.05 -19.43 60.31
C LYS A 305 15.83 -19.00 58.86
N GLY A 306 15.31 -19.96 58.07
CA GLY A 306 14.52 -19.71 56.86
C GLY A 306 15.19 -20.14 55.55
N PRO A 307 14.68 -21.17 54.83
CA PRO A 307 15.19 -21.49 53.50
C PRO A 307 14.70 -20.43 52.50
N HIS A 308 15.62 -19.68 51.88
CA HIS A 308 15.30 -18.71 50.82
C HIS A 308 15.35 -19.36 49.43
N PRO A 309 14.21 -19.65 48.75
CA PRO A 309 14.19 -20.31 47.45
C PRO A 309 14.11 -19.31 46.27
N ALA A 310 14.14 -18.01 46.57
CA ALA A 310 13.79 -16.94 45.64
C ALA A 310 14.79 -16.67 44.50
N PRO A 311 16.12 -16.77 44.67
CA PRO A 311 17.07 -16.56 43.56
C PRO A 311 16.98 -17.67 42.51
N LEU A 312 16.99 -18.93 42.94
CA LEU A 312 16.98 -20.09 42.04
C LEU A 312 15.66 -20.22 41.26
N SER A 313 14.52 -19.88 41.86
CA SER A 313 13.22 -19.90 41.17
C SER A 313 13.11 -18.80 40.09
N LYS A 314 13.72 -17.63 40.32
CA LYS A 314 13.88 -16.57 39.29
C LYS A 314 14.82 -17.01 38.16
N PHE A 315 15.93 -17.66 38.50
CA PHE A 315 16.86 -18.18 37.49
C PHE A 315 16.23 -19.29 36.63
N VAL A 316 15.46 -20.21 37.22
CA VAL A 316 14.76 -21.26 36.47
C VAL A 316 13.66 -20.67 35.57
N SER A 317 12.98 -19.59 36.00
CA SER A 317 11.98 -18.92 35.15
C SER A 317 12.60 -18.05 34.05
N SER A 318 13.75 -17.42 34.29
CA SER A 318 14.50 -16.70 33.24
C SER A 318 15.07 -17.67 32.19
N VAL A 319 15.65 -18.82 32.61
CA VAL A 319 16.04 -19.93 31.70
C VAL A 319 14.85 -20.42 30.87
N SER A 320 13.69 -20.62 31.50
CA SER A 320 12.46 -21.05 30.79
C SER A 320 11.98 -20.01 29.77
N THR A 321 12.11 -18.72 30.09
CA THR A 321 11.76 -17.60 29.21
C THR A 321 12.75 -17.44 28.06
N ALA A 322 14.04 -17.63 28.32
CA ALA A 322 15.09 -17.64 27.31
C ALA A 322 14.88 -18.78 26.29
N LYS A 323 14.51 -19.98 26.76
CA LYS A 323 14.13 -21.10 25.88
C LYS A 323 12.96 -20.74 24.97
N LEU A 324 11.88 -20.17 25.50
CA LEU A 324 10.72 -19.75 24.70
C LEU A 324 11.09 -18.67 23.66
N THR A 325 11.95 -17.73 24.03
CA THR A 325 12.45 -16.67 23.14
C THR A 325 13.28 -17.26 21.99
N LEU A 326 14.10 -18.28 22.27
CA LEU A 326 14.91 -18.98 21.26
C LEU A 326 14.04 -19.81 20.29
N GLU A 327 13.02 -20.52 20.80
CA GLU A 327 12.06 -21.26 19.98
C GLU A 327 11.25 -20.34 19.06
N GLU A 328 10.83 -19.17 19.55
CA GLU A 328 10.12 -18.18 18.74
C GLU A 328 11.03 -17.52 17.69
N ALA A 329 12.31 -17.26 18.02
CA ALA A 329 13.32 -16.83 17.05
C ALA A 329 13.56 -17.91 15.97
N TYR A 330 13.66 -19.19 16.36
CA TYR A 330 13.78 -20.31 15.43
C TYR A 330 12.54 -20.47 14.54
N ARG A 331 11.34 -20.27 15.08
CA ARG A 331 10.08 -20.25 14.31
C ARG A 331 10.07 -19.14 13.26
N ARG A 332 10.64 -17.97 13.57
CA ARG A 332 10.79 -16.84 12.63
C ARG A 332 11.88 -17.07 11.58
N LEU A 333 12.99 -17.72 11.95
CA LEU A 333 14.03 -18.13 11.00
C LEU A 333 13.49 -19.09 9.92
N LYS A 334 12.46 -19.89 10.21
CA LYS A 334 11.76 -20.73 9.20
C LYS A 334 10.92 -19.95 8.18
N LEU A 335 10.67 -18.64 8.40
CA LEU A 335 9.98 -17.76 7.46
C LEU A 335 10.95 -17.09 6.48
N LEU A 336 12.27 -17.23 6.72
CA LEU A 336 13.36 -16.74 5.88
C LEU A 336 13.91 -17.87 5.01
N TRP A 337 14.24 -17.55 3.76
CA TRP A 337 14.61 -18.51 2.72
C TRP A 337 15.98 -18.17 2.14
N ARG A 338 16.86 -19.17 1.99
CA ARG A 338 18.15 -18.97 1.31
C ARG A 338 17.98 -19.00 -0.19
N VAL A 339 18.63 -18.06 -0.88
CA VAL A 339 18.43 -17.79 -2.31
C VAL A 339 19.77 -17.68 -3.04
N SER A 340 19.84 -18.33 -4.19
CA SER A 340 20.88 -18.07 -5.20
C SER A 340 20.27 -17.17 -6.25
N LEU A 341 20.74 -15.92 -6.34
CA LEU A 341 20.41 -15.07 -7.47
C LEU A 341 20.97 -15.72 -8.75
N PRO A 342 20.27 -15.64 -9.89
CA PRO A 342 20.86 -15.97 -11.18
C PRO A 342 22.12 -15.11 -11.37
N GLU A 343 23.25 -15.77 -11.59
CA GLU A 343 24.46 -15.10 -12.08
C GLU A 343 24.16 -14.63 -13.52
N ASP A 344 24.61 -13.43 -13.85
CA ASP A 344 24.02 -12.62 -14.93
C ASP A 344 24.06 -13.36 -16.29
N GLY A 345 22.88 -13.69 -16.85
CA GLY A 345 22.75 -14.23 -18.22
C GLY A 345 22.02 -15.57 -18.43
N GLN A 346 21.60 -16.33 -17.39
CA GLN A 346 21.06 -17.71 -17.59
C GLN A 346 19.52 -17.89 -17.57
N CYS A 347 18.74 -16.92 -18.08
CA CYS A 347 17.29 -17.08 -18.27
C CYS A 347 16.85 -16.64 -19.68
N PRO A 348 16.80 -17.55 -20.69
CA PRO A 348 16.48 -17.19 -22.08
C PRO A 348 15.13 -16.48 -22.24
N LEU A 349 14.06 -17.04 -21.67
CA LEU A 349 12.69 -16.52 -21.80
C LEU A 349 12.47 -15.15 -21.13
N HIS A 350 13.23 -14.84 -20.08
CA HIS A 350 13.07 -13.57 -19.36
C HIS A 350 13.95 -12.46 -19.94
N CYS A 351 15.12 -12.82 -20.50
CA CYS A 351 16.04 -11.87 -21.14
C CYS A 351 15.39 -11.17 -22.34
N GLU A 352 14.66 -11.93 -23.17
CA GLU A 352 13.95 -11.40 -24.35
C GLU A 352 12.85 -10.40 -23.95
N GLN A 353 12.00 -10.76 -22.98
CA GLN A 353 10.94 -9.89 -22.47
C GLN A 353 11.47 -8.62 -21.75
N ILE A 354 12.60 -8.73 -21.04
CA ILE A 354 13.33 -7.56 -20.49
C ILE A 354 13.87 -6.68 -21.63
N GLY A 355 14.38 -7.28 -22.72
CA GLY A 355 14.85 -6.58 -23.91
C GLY A 355 13.75 -5.79 -24.60
N GLU A 356 12.59 -6.41 -24.83
CA GLU A 356 11.39 -5.77 -25.38
C GLU A 356 10.91 -4.61 -24.50
N MET A 357 10.83 -4.82 -23.18
CA MET A 357 10.43 -3.78 -22.23
C MET A 357 11.41 -2.59 -22.25
N LYS A 358 12.74 -2.85 -22.28
CA LYS A 358 13.75 -1.79 -22.44
C LYS A 358 13.58 -1.03 -23.76
N ALA A 359 13.29 -1.74 -24.86
CA ALA A 359 13.03 -1.12 -26.15
C ALA A 359 11.79 -0.20 -26.11
N GLU A 360 10.67 -0.66 -25.55
CA GLU A 360 9.46 0.17 -25.44
C GLU A 360 9.67 1.39 -24.52
N VAL A 361 10.40 1.23 -23.41
CA VAL A 361 10.78 2.36 -22.53
C VAL A 361 11.58 3.42 -23.30
N THR A 362 12.58 3.04 -24.11
CA THR A 362 13.34 4.03 -24.92
C THR A 362 12.48 4.71 -25.99
N LYS A 363 11.55 3.97 -26.62
CA LYS A 363 10.58 4.48 -27.59
C LYS A 363 9.57 5.44 -26.96
N LEU A 364 9.12 5.18 -25.73
CA LEU A 364 8.27 6.09 -24.95
C LEU A 364 9.02 7.36 -24.55
N HIS A 365 10.27 7.26 -24.07
CA HIS A 365 11.10 8.44 -23.79
C HIS A 365 11.30 9.33 -25.03
N LYS A 366 11.55 8.73 -26.21
CA LYS A 366 11.65 9.49 -27.47
C LYS A 366 10.34 10.22 -27.81
N LYS A 367 9.19 9.53 -27.70
CA LYS A 367 7.87 10.16 -27.92
C LYS A 367 7.60 11.30 -26.94
N LEU A 368 7.95 11.14 -25.67
CA LEU A 368 7.79 12.16 -24.63
C LEU A 368 8.64 13.40 -24.98
N PHE A 369 9.92 13.21 -25.33
CA PHE A 369 10.80 14.29 -25.78
C PHE A 369 10.28 15.03 -27.03
N GLU A 370 9.70 14.31 -27.99
CA GLU A 370 9.05 14.92 -29.16
C GLU A 370 7.80 15.74 -28.80
N GLN A 371 7.00 15.31 -27.81
CA GLN A 371 5.85 16.08 -27.31
C GLN A 371 6.28 17.31 -26.52
N GLU A 372 7.29 17.18 -25.64
CA GLU A 372 7.87 18.30 -24.89
C GLU A 372 8.40 19.38 -25.85
N LYS A 373 9.12 18.99 -26.91
CA LYS A 373 9.58 19.93 -27.94
C LYS A 373 8.42 20.65 -28.65
N LYS A 374 7.29 19.97 -28.91
CA LYS A 374 6.08 20.60 -29.48
C LYS A 374 5.45 21.58 -28.48
N LEU A 375 5.34 21.21 -27.22
CA LEU A 375 4.79 22.04 -26.14
C LEU A 375 5.63 23.32 -25.93
N GLN A 376 6.95 23.22 -25.94
CA GLN A 376 7.83 24.39 -25.85
C GLN A 376 7.67 25.33 -27.06
N ASN A 377 7.39 24.80 -28.25
CA ASN A 377 7.14 25.62 -29.43
C ASN A 377 5.78 26.32 -29.38
N THR A 378 4.71 25.64 -28.94
CA THR A 378 3.40 26.28 -28.75
C THR A 378 3.43 27.31 -27.63
N MET A 379 4.16 27.06 -26.53
CA MET A 379 4.39 28.03 -25.46
C MET A 379 5.07 29.31 -25.97
N LYS A 380 6.11 29.20 -26.81
CA LYS A 380 6.78 30.35 -27.44
C LYS A 380 5.82 31.15 -28.34
N LEU A 381 4.99 30.45 -29.12
CA LEU A 381 3.99 31.10 -29.99
C LEU A 381 2.90 31.83 -29.18
N LEU A 382 2.39 31.20 -28.10
CA LEU A 382 1.45 31.84 -27.18
C LEU A 382 2.06 33.05 -26.48
N GLN A 383 3.34 32.99 -26.10
CA GLN A 383 4.05 34.13 -25.50
C GLN A 383 4.20 35.28 -26.51
N LEU A 384 4.37 35.00 -27.80
CA LEU A 384 4.37 36.00 -28.86
C LEU A 384 2.98 36.63 -29.06
N SER A 385 1.91 35.81 -29.12
CA SER A 385 0.52 36.29 -29.19
C SER A 385 0.19 37.23 -28.04
N LYS A 386 0.50 36.81 -26.79
CA LYS A 386 0.30 37.64 -25.59
C LYS A 386 1.05 38.98 -25.62
N ARG A 387 2.22 39.04 -26.26
CA ARG A 387 2.96 40.30 -26.49
C ARG A 387 2.26 41.17 -27.53
N GLN A 388 1.75 40.59 -28.63
CA GLN A 388 1.00 41.32 -29.66
C GLN A 388 -0.33 41.85 -29.12
N GLU A 389 -1.09 41.04 -28.38
CA GLU A 389 -2.32 41.44 -27.68
C GLU A 389 -2.08 42.63 -26.74
N LYS A 390 -0.96 42.63 -26.00
CA LYS A 390 -0.59 43.78 -25.15
C LYS A 390 -0.36 45.04 -25.97
N VAL A 391 0.37 44.95 -27.09
CA VAL A 391 0.61 46.11 -27.98
C VAL A 391 -0.70 46.64 -28.56
N ILE A 392 -1.61 45.76 -28.97
CA ILE A 392 -2.95 46.13 -29.44
C ILE A 392 -3.74 46.83 -28.32
N PHE A 393 -3.72 46.30 -27.10
CA PHE A 393 -4.39 46.91 -25.95
C PHE A 393 -3.81 48.30 -25.61
N ASP A 394 -2.48 48.43 -25.54
CA ASP A 394 -1.82 49.71 -25.26
C ASP A 394 -2.18 50.75 -26.34
N GLN A 395 -2.22 50.35 -27.62
CA GLN A 395 -2.67 51.21 -28.71
C GLN A 395 -4.16 51.58 -28.60
N LEU A 396 -5.04 50.64 -28.23
CA LEU A 396 -6.46 50.91 -28.00
C LEU A 396 -6.67 51.90 -26.84
N VAL A 397 -5.88 51.81 -25.77
CA VAL A 397 -5.90 52.77 -24.65
C VAL A 397 -5.49 54.17 -25.11
N VAL A 398 -4.45 54.30 -25.95
CA VAL A 398 -4.05 55.58 -26.56
C VAL A 398 -5.15 56.13 -27.46
N THR A 399 -5.70 55.31 -28.36
CA THR A 399 -6.78 55.70 -29.28
C THR A 399 -8.03 56.16 -28.52
N HIS A 400 -8.44 55.43 -27.48
CA HIS A 400 -9.57 55.80 -26.63
C HIS A 400 -9.34 57.11 -25.85
N LYS A 401 -8.11 57.39 -25.38
CA LYS A 401 -7.76 58.69 -24.78
C LYS A 401 -7.91 59.84 -25.79
N ILE A 402 -7.48 59.64 -27.04
CA ILE A 402 -7.61 60.63 -28.11
C ILE A 402 -9.08 60.87 -28.45
N LEU A 403 -9.87 59.79 -28.65
CA LEU A 403 -11.30 59.88 -28.94
C LEU A 403 -12.08 60.57 -27.80
N ARG A 404 -11.74 60.28 -26.54
CA ARG A 404 -12.32 60.96 -25.37
C ARG A 404 -12.02 62.46 -25.37
N LYS A 405 -10.80 62.86 -25.73
CA LYS A 405 -10.43 64.29 -25.84
C LYS A 405 -11.14 64.97 -27.02
N ALA A 406 -11.23 64.30 -28.17
CA ALA A 406 -11.97 64.80 -29.33
C ALA A 406 -13.47 64.99 -29.03
N ARG A 407 -14.09 64.01 -28.34
CA ARG A 407 -15.47 64.11 -27.85
C ARG A 407 -15.65 65.31 -26.91
N GLY A 408 -14.79 65.46 -25.90
CA GLY A 408 -14.84 66.60 -24.98
C GLY A 408 -14.73 67.95 -25.70
N ASN A 409 -13.88 68.06 -26.74
CA ASN A 409 -13.78 69.27 -27.55
C ASN A 409 -15.06 69.59 -28.35
N LEU A 410 -15.84 68.57 -28.75
CA LEU A 410 -17.12 68.76 -29.43
C LEU A 410 -18.24 69.14 -28.45
N GLU A 411 -18.24 68.55 -27.25
CA GLU A 411 -19.21 68.83 -26.18
C GLU A 411 -18.97 70.21 -25.52
N LEU A 412 -17.73 70.72 -25.55
CA LEU A 412 -17.35 72.03 -25.00
C LEU A 412 -17.57 73.21 -25.97
N ARG A 413 -18.31 73.03 -27.08
CA ARG A 413 -18.75 74.18 -27.87
C ARG A 413 -20.11 74.69 -27.34
N PRO A 414 -20.16 75.81 -26.60
CA PRO A 414 -21.44 76.35 -26.17
C PRO A 414 -22.27 76.78 -27.38
N GLY A 415 -23.52 76.31 -27.43
CA GLY A 415 -24.54 76.98 -28.21
C GLY A 415 -24.83 78.34 -27.58
N GLY A 416 -24.57 79.43 -28.30
CA GLY A 416 -24.86 80.78 -27.82
C GLY A 416 -24.01 81.86 -28.48
N ALA A 417 -24.67 82.66 -29.34
CA ALA A 417 -24.31 84.00 -29.83
C ALA A 417 -24.05 84.10 -31.36
N HIS A 418 -25.14 84.10 -32.13
CA HIS A 418 -25.24 84.89 -33.36
C HIS A 418 -26.03 86.18 -33.08
N PRO A 419 -25.40 87.36 -33.09
CA PRO A 419 -26.04 88.61 -33.48
C PRO A 419 -25.80 88.88 -34.98
N GLY A 420 -26.65 89.71 -35.60
CA GLY A 420 -26.68 89.96 -37.06
C GLY A 420 -25.42 90.61 -37.66
N THR A 421 -25.37 90.92 -38.96
CA THR A 421 -26.45 91.25 -39.90
C THR A 421 -26.00 91.07 -41.39
N CYS A 422 -26.84 91.53 -42.34
CA CYS A 422 -26.57 91.76 -43.77
C CYS A 422 -26.81 90.61 -44.76
N SER A 423 -28.06 90.58 -45.26
CA SER A 423 -28.37 90.18 -46.65
C SER A 423 -27.70 91.14 -47.65
N PRO A 424 -27.56 90.79 -48.94
CA PRO A 424 -28.66 91.15 -49.86
C PRO A 424 -28.93 90.19 -51.05
N SER A 425 -30.12 90.35 -51.62
CA SER A 425 -30.46 90.22 -53.05
C SER A 425 -30.13 88.93 -53.83
N ARG A 426 -31.19 88.21 -54.24
CA ARG A 426 -31.22 87.39 -55.47
C ARG A 426 -32.14 88.07 -56.49
N PRO A 427 -31.65 88.51 -57.67
CA PRO A 427 -32.51 88.91 -58.78
C PRO A 427 -33.21 87.68 -59.37
N GLY A 428 -34.43 87.85 -59.87
CA GLY A 428 -35.24 86.74 -60.37
C GLY A 428 -34.97 86.34 -61.82
N SER A 429 -35.32 85.10 -62.12
CA SER A 429 -36.02 84.65 -63.34
C SER A 429 -36.79 83.38 -62.97
#